data_AF-A0A7C1NUH2-F1
#
_entry.id   AF-A0A7C1NUH2-F1
#
_cell.length_a   1.000
_cell.length_b   1.000
_cell.length_c   1.000
_cell.angle_alpha   90.00
_cell.angle_beta   90.00
_cell.angle_gamma   90.00
#
_symmetry.space_group_name_H-M   'P 1'
#
loop_
_entity.id
_entity.type
_entity.pdbx_description
1 polymer ?
#
loop_
_entity_poly.entity_id
_entity_poly.type
_entity_poly.pdbx_seq_one_letter_code
_entity_poly.pdbx_strand_id
1 'polypeptide(L)'
;MAERLAYLEAVVGADITQFRKGMRDVRNDVGILSETIGGIGKLGRTMTFAITAPLLAIGSYAVQAASQFDAAMHNINAIAGLTGEELDALSAKTLEFGRNTRAGANEAANALYTVYSAGITNATDAFTTMRWATKTAEAGLADMTVTTEALVASLLSYGDVTEEFAERASDALTAMVAVGVGSMDEFAGAVGNVLPTASALGMSIEELYGDMAFLTQRGMGASKSATALNSALTSLAKPTNAMKAAFQTLGVVGAEGLIEKFGGVNGALQALIGTTDGTQASIQALFNNIRGARAINLFAKDIDGWNDSMAEFNTLLDGATMRAWEEQGKSFAAKWDLMTSALQGAAITIGTKLLPVIAPLIGGIAKFFNEISSLNPELLTLGIVIAGVVAATGPLLWIFASLLNPVGLVLGSIIALGAA
;
A
#
# COMPACT_ATOMS: atom_id res chain seq x y z
N MET A 1 -11.23 -37.25 -77.43
CA MET A 1 -11.25 -37.42 -75.97
C MET A 1 -9.97 -36.79 -75.43
N ALA A 2 -10.07 -36.02 -74.34
CA ALA A 2 -9.03 -35.30 -73.59
C ALA A 2 -8.70 -33.84 -74.01
N GLU A 3 -9.46 -32.94 -73.37
CA GLU A 3 -9.15 -31.61 -72.81
C GLU A 3 -7.79 -30.95 -73.06
N ARG A 4 -7.83 -29.68 -73.50
CA ARG A 4 -6.94 -28.62 -73.01
C ARG A 4 -7.74 -27.32 -72.83
N LEU A 5 -7.92 -26.94 -71.56
CA LEU A 5 -8.37 -25.61 -71.13
C LEU A 5 -7.29 -24.58 -71.50
N ALA A 6 -7.60 -23.63 -72.39
CA ALA A 6 -6.80 -22.42 -72.56
C ALA A 6 -7.41 -21.32 -71.68
N TYR A 7 -6.70 -20.93 -70.62
CA TYR A 7 -7.03 -19.73 -69.85
C TYR A 7 -6.52 -18.49 -70.60
N LEU A 8 -7.32 -17.44 -70.60
CA LEU A 8 -6.95 -16.11 -71.10
C LEU A 8 -6.45 -15.29 -69.90
N GLU A 9 -5.15 -15.00 -69.84
CA GLU A 9 -4.55 -14.14 -68.83
C GLU A 9 -4.75 -12.68 -69.24
N ALA A 10 -5.75 -12.00 -68.67
CA ALA A 10 -5.95 -10.57 -68.86
C ALA A 10 -5.13 -9.81 -67.80
N VAL A 11 -3.94 -9.32 -68.18
CA VAL A 11 -3.19 -8.36 -67.36
C VAL A 11 -3.84 -6.98 -67.53
N VAL A 12 -4.64 -6.57 -66.53
CA VAL A 12 -5.16 -5.19 -66.44
C VAL A 12 -4.03 -4.32 -65.89
N GLY A 13 -3.33 -3.60 -66.77
CA GLY A 13 -2.36 -2.58 -66.38
C GLY A 13 -3.09 -1.35 -65.84
N ALA A 14 -3.08 -1.16 -64.52
CA ALA A 14 -3.47 0.11 -63.92
C ALA A 14 -2.35 1.15 -64.13
N ASP A 15 -2.71 2.34 -64.59
CA ASP A 15 -1.78 3.46 -64.74
C ASP A 15 -1.30 3.94 -63.35
N ILE A 16 -0.18 3.38 -62.92
CA ILE A 16 0.51 3.70 -61.66
C ILE A 16 1.46 4.89 -61.81
N THR A 17 1.36 5.69 -62.88
CA THR A 17 2.26 6.81 -63.12
C THR A 17 2.09 7.91 -62.06
N GLN A 18 0.86 8.19 -61.62
CA GLN A 18 0.62 9.14 -60.52
C GLN A 18 1.07 8.60 -59.16
N PHE A 19 0.86 7.31 -58.88
CA PHE A 19 1.35 6.66 -57.66
C PHE A 19 2.88 6.64 -57.59
N ARG A 20 3.55 6.35 -58.71
CA ARG A 20 5.02 6.41 -58.80
C ARG A 20 5.57 7.83 -58.72
N LYS A 21 4.79 8.85 -59.08
CA LYS A 21 5.17 10.26 -58.93
C LYS A 21 5.03 10.69 -57.48
N GLY A 22 3.88 10.40 -56.84
CA GLY A 22 3.67 10.62 -55.41
C GLY A 22 4.65 9.88 -54.50
N MET A 23 4.98 8.61 -54.80
CA MET A 23 6.01 7.85 -54.08
C MET A 23 7.43 8.39 -54.27
N ARG A 24 7.69 9.09 -55.38
CA ARG A 24 8.99 9.71 -55.67
C ARG A 24 9.12 11.07 -55.00
N ASP A 25 8.02 11.82 -54.91
CA ASP A 25 7.95 13.07 -54.15
C ASP A 25 8.06 12.78 -52.63
N VAL A 26 7.36 11.76 -52.11
CA VAL A 26 7.50 11.27 -50.73
C VAL A 26 8.94 10.81 -50.43
N ARG A 27 9.60 10.13 -51.38
CA ARG A 27 11.01 9.71 -51.21
C ARG A 27 11.99 10.89 -51.25
N ASN A 28 11.70 11.93 -52.03
CA ASN A 28 12.51 13.14 -52.12
C ASN A 28 12.33 14.03 -50.88
N ASP A 29 11.12 14.14 -50.34
CA ASP A 29 10.83 14.87 -49.09
C ASP A 29 11.42 14.15 -47.85
N VAL A 30 11.39 12.82 -47.82
CA VAL A 30 12.09 12.00 -46.82
C VAL A 30 13.63 12.07 -46.98
N GLY A 31 14.11 12.28 -48.21
CA GLY A 31 15.53 12.52 -48.51
C GLY A 31 16.05 13.86 -47.98
N ILE A 32 15.25 14.92 -48.10
CA ILE A 32 15.57 16.27 -47.58
C ILE A 32 15.53 16.28 -46.04
N LEU A 33 14.61 15.54 -45.43
CA LEU A 33 14.59 15.26 -43.98
C LEU A 33 15.85 14.48 -43.56
N SER A 34 16.27 13.47 -44.31
CA SER A 34 17.49 12.69 -44.05
C SER A 34 18.79 13.52 -44.17
N GLU A 35 18.90 14.43 -45.13
CA GLU A 35 20.07 15.30 -45.28
C GLU A 35 20.13 16.40 -44.21
N THR A 36 18.99 16.94 -43.80
CA THR A 36 18.91 17.90 -42.66
C THR A 36 19.23 17.22 -41.32
N ILE A 37 18.87 15.94 -41.17
CA ILE A 37 19.24 15.08 -40.03
C ILE A 37 20.72 14.66 -40.07
N GLY A 38 21.30 14.47 -41.26
CA GLY A 38 22.69 14.08 -41.46
C GLY A 38 23.70 15.14 -41.03
N GLY A 39 23.40 16.43 -41.26
CA GLY A 39 24.26 17.56 -40.89
C GLY A 39 24.26 17.91 -39.39
N ILE A 40 23.17 17.61 -38.68
CA ILE A 40 23.03 17.84 -37.22
C ILE A 40 23.53 16.61 -36.41
N GLY A 41 23.67 15.46 -37.06
CA GLY A 41 23.85 14.15 -36.44
C GLY A 41 25.13 13.89 -35.63
N LYS A 42 26.21 14.70 -35.76
CA LYS A 42 27.47 14.45 -35.04
C LYS A 42 27.75 15.39 -33.86
N LEU A 43 27.19 16.61 -33.86
CA LEU A 43 27.28 17.56 -32.74
C LEU A 43 25.98 17.62 -31.92
N GLY A 44 24.82 17.43 -32.55
CA GLY A 44 23.51 17.38 -31.88
C GLY A 44 23.25 16.07 -31.14
N ARG A 45 23.59 14.90 -31.70
CA ARG A 45 23.34 13.61 -31.02
C ARG A 45 24.14 13.47 -29.72
N THR A 46 25.38 13.95 -29.66
CA THR A 46 26.22 13.75 -28.47
C THR A 46 25.81 14.65 -27.30
N MET A 47 25.38 15.89 -27.56
CA MET A 47 24.85 16.78 -26.52
C MET A 47 23.39 16.47 -26.13
N THR A 48 22.55 16.11 -27.10
CA THR A 48 21.14 15.73 -26.89
C THR A 48 20.97 14.31 -26.36
N PHE A 49 21.97 13.42 -26.33
CA PHE A 49 21.85 12.16 -25.57
C PHE A 49 22.50 12.24 -24.19
N ALA A 50 23.59 13.01 -24.02
CA ALA A 50 24.32 13.08 -22.74
C ALA A 50 23.61 13.94 -21.67
N ILE A 51 22.93 15.02 -22.05
CA ILE A 51 22.21 15.92 -21.10
C ILE A 51 20.72 15.59 -21.06
N THR A 52 20.17 15.22 -22.20
CA THR A 52 18.72 15.07 -22.38
C THR A 52 18.20 13.73 -21.85
N ALA A 53 18.92 12.61 -21.99
CA ALA A 53 18.47 11.34 -21.40
C ALA A 53 18.39 11.39 -19.86
N PRO A 54 19.37 11.97 -19.12
CA PRO A 54 19.24 12.18 -17.67
C PRO A 54 18.11 13.13 -17.29
N LEU A 55 17.90 14.23 -18.02
CA LEU A 55 16.79 15.16 -17.76
C LEU A 55 15.42 14.54 -18.04
N LEU A 56 15.31 13.70 -19.08
CA LEU A 56 14.10 12.93 -19.39
C LEU A 56 13.79 11.92 -18.29
N ALA A 57 14.80 11.18 -17.80
CA ALA A 57 14.62 10.21 -16.73
C ALA A 57 14.19 10.88 -15.41
N ILE A 58 14.83 12.00 -15.04
CA ILE A 58 14.47 12.79 -13.86
C ILE A 58 13.06 13.38 -14.01
N GLY A 59 12.74 13.94 -15.18
CA GLY A 59 11.41 14.49 -15.47
C GLY A 59 10.30 13.44 -15.44
N SER A 60 10.52 12.26 -16.02
CA SER A 60 9.53 11.18 -16.00
C SER A 60 9.28 10.63 -14.61
N TYR A 61 10.34 10.47 -13.81
CA TYR A 61 10.21 10.02 -12.41
C TYR A 61 9.47 11.06 -11.57
N ALA A 62 9.80 12.35 -11.72
CA ALA A 62 9.12 13.44 -11.03
C ALA A 62 7.62 13.48 -11.34
N VAL A 63 7.25 13.37 -12.62
CA VAL A 63 5.83 13.36 -13.01
C VAL A 63 5.12 12.10 -12.51
N GLN A 64 5.77 10.93 -12.58
CA GLN A 64 5.18 9.69 -12.07
C GLN A 64 4.97 9.74 -10.55
N ALA A 65 5.98 10.16 -9.78
CA ALA A 65 5.90 10.27 -8.33
C ALA A 65 4.84 11.30 -7.94
N ALA A 66 4.83 12.48 -8.57
CA ALA A 66 3.80 13.50 -8.33
C ALA A 66 2.40 13.01 -8.68
N SER A 67 2.23 12.30 -9.80
CA SER A 67 0.93 11.76 -10.20
C SER A 67 0.40 10.71 -9.23
N GLN A 68 1.26 9.85 -8.68
CA GLN A 68 0.86 8.87 -7.66
C GLN A 68 0.45 9.57 -6.36
N PHE A 69 1.26 10.53 -5.90
CA PHE A 69 0.96 11.33 -4.73
C PHE A 69 -0.35 12.11 -4.88
N ASP A 70 -0.53 12.80 -6.00
CA ASP A 70 -1.72 13.57 -6.36
C ASP A 70 -2.98 12.69 -6.37
N ALA A 71 -2.89 11.50 -6.98
CA ALA A 71 -3.99 10.53 -6.98
C ALA A 71 -4.35 10.07 -5.56
N ALA A 72 -3.36 9.77 -4.71
CA ALA A 72 -3.61 9.38 -3.32
C ALA A 72 -4.26 10.52 -2.51
N MET A 73 -3.80 11.76 -2.69
CA MET A 73 -4.39 12.93 -2.03
C MET A 73 -5.82 13.21 -2.52
N HIS A 74 -6.10 13.02 -3.81
CA HIS A 74 -7.46 13.12 -4.33
C HIS A 74 -8.38 12.00 -3.81
N ASN A 75 -7.87 10.79 -3.61
CA ASN A 75 -8.63 9.72 -2.96
C ASN A 75 -8.96 10.04 -1.49
N ILE A 76 -8.01 10.64 -0.75
CA ILE A 76 -8.27 11.16 0.60
C ILE A 76 -9.35 12.25 0.53
N ASN A 77 -9.27 13.17 -0.44
CA ASN A 77 -10.23 14.26 -0.54
C ASN A 77 -11.65 13.79 -0.92
N ALA A 78 -11.76 12.68 -1.65
CA ALA A 78 -13.06 12.07 -1.94
C ALA A 78 -13.80 11.61 -0.66
N ILE A 79 -13.06 11.33 0.41
CA ILE A 79 -13.60 11.00 1.74
C ILE A 79 -13.78 12.27 2.58
N ALA A 80 -12.77 13.14 2.59
CA ALA A 80 -12.69 14.29 3.49
C ALA A 80 -13.52 15.50 3.05
N GLY A 81 -13.81 15.65 1.75
CA GLY A 81 -14.60 16.76 1.21
C GLY A 81 -13.98 18.14 1.44
N LEU A 82 -12.64 18.22 1.48
CA LEU A 82 -11.91 19.45 1.73
C LEU A 82 -11.96 20.39 0.51
N THR A 83 -11.87 21.70 0.80
CA THR A 83 -11.63 22.72 -0.23
C THR A 83 -10.24 22.57 -0.84
N GLY A 84 -9.99 23.26 -1.97
CA GLY A 84 -8.68 23.21 -2.63
C GLY A 84 -7.53 23.64 -1.72
N GLU A 85 -7.69 24.74 -0.97
CA GLU A 85 -6.66 25.24 -0.05
C GLU A 85 -6.40 24.27 1.12
N GLU A 86 -7.45 23.64 1.66
CA GLU A 86 -7.33 22.65 2.72
C GLU A 86 -6.66 21.36 2.22
N LEU A 87 -6.99 20.92 1.01
CA LEU A 87 -6.33 19.77 0.37
C LEU A 87 -4.85 20.06 0.11
N ASP A 88 -4.51 21.27 -0.36
CA ASP A 88 -3.12 21.69 -0.58
C ASP A 88 -2.33 21.69 0.75
N ALA A 89 -2.93 22.21 1.82
CA ALA A 89 -2.33 22.21 3.15
C ALA A 89 -2.12 20.78 3.70
N LEU A 90 -3.11 19.90 3.50
CA LEU A 90 -2.99 18.49 3.87
C LEU A 90 -1.89 17.81 3.05
N SER A 91 -1.86 18.02 1.74
CA SER A 91 -0.86 17.48 0.81
C SER A 91 0.54 17.92 1.18
N ALA A 92 0.73 19.19 1.55
CA ALA A 92 2.02 19.71 1.99
C ALA A 92 2.50 19.02 3.29
N LYS A 93 1.62 18.84 4.27
CA LYS A 93 1.96 18.14 5.52
C LYS A 93 2.28 16.66 5.29
N THR A 94 1.52 15.98 4.45
CA THR A 94 1.77 14.56 4.10
C THR A 94 3.10 14.40 3.36
N LEU A 95 3.40 15.32 2.44
CA LEU A 95 4.67 15.35 1.73
C LEU A 95 5.84 15.61 2.69
N GLU A 96 5.70 16.55 3.61
CA GLU A 96 6.72 16.83 4.64
C GLU A 96 6.93 15.62 5.54
N PHE A 97 5.86 14.98 6.01
CA PHE A 97 5.94 13.76 6.80
C PHE A 97 6.72 12.67 6.05
N GLY A 98 6.29 12.32 4.83
CA GLY A 98 6.89 11.22 4.09
C GLY A 98 8.34 11.46 3.64
N ARG A 99 8.76 12.72 3.46
CA ARG A 99 10.18 13.05 3.19
C ARG A 99 11.10 12.78 4.38
N ASN A 100 10.55 12.71 5.57
CA ASN A 100 11.26 12.49 6.82
C ASN A 100 11.08 11.07 7.38
N THR A 101 10.47 10.17 6.62
CA THR A 101 10.28 8.76 6.98
C THR A 101 10.95 7.86 5.96
N ARG A 102 11.27 6.63 6.36
CA ARG A 102 11.96 5.66 5.49
C ARG A 102 11.06 5.17 4.35
N ALA A 103 9.75 5.15 4.58
CA ALA A 103 8.77 4.67 3.60
C ALA A 103 8.58 5.64 2.42
N GLY A 104 8.71 6.95 2.64
CA GLY A 104 8.53 7.95 1.59
C GLY A 104 7.14 8.61 1.58
N ALA A 105 6.96 9.56 0.65
CA ALA A 105 5.78 10.40 0.54
C ALA A 105 4.57 9.71 -0.08
N ASN A 106 4.77 8.81 -1.05
CA ASN A 106 3.65 8.06 -1.64
C ASN A 106 3.05 7.08 -0.62
N GLU A 107 3.91 6.39 0.11
CA GLU A 107 3.56 5.48 1.18
C GLU A 107 2.88 6.25 2.32
N ALA A 108 3.37 7.45 2.68
CA ALA A 108 2.70 8.32 3.65
C ALA A 108 1.30 8.71 3.22
N ALA A 109 1.10 9.06 1.93
CA ALA A 109 -0.23 9.35 1.41
C ALA A 109 -1.16 8.13 1.44
N ASN A 110 -0.65 6.93 1.14
CA ASN A 110 -1.42 5.70 1.24
C ASN A 110 -1.81 5.37 2.69
N ALA A 111 -0.89 5.52 3.65
CA ALA A 111 -1.19 5.35 5.07
C ALA A 111 -2.24 6.35 5.55
N LEU A 112 -2.11 7.62 5.15
CA LEU A 112 -3.11 8.64 5.47
C LEU A 112 -4.48 8.31 4.87
N TYR A 113 -4.52 7.79 3.65
CA TYR A 113 -5.75 7.28 3.03
C TYR A 113 -6.37 6.16 3.86
N THR A 114 -5.60 5.17 4.31
CA THR A 114 -6.10 4.09 5.19
C THR A 114 -6.75 4.68 6.44
N VAL A 115 -6.07 5.62 7.10
CA VAL A 115 -6.57 6.27 8.33
C VAL A 115 -7.88 7.04 8.08
N TYR A 116 -7.94 7.86 7.01
CA TYR A 116 -9.15 8.60 6.64
C TYR A 116 -10.30 7.68 6.24
N SER A 117 -10.02 6.63 5.47
CA SER A 117 -11.02 5.65 5.01
C SER A 117 -11.63 4.85 6.16
N ALA A 118 -10.89 4.72 7.26
CA ALA A 118 -11.37 4.09 8.48
C ALA A 118 -12.19 5.04 9.38
N GLY A 119 -12.36 6.30 8.95
CA GLY A 119 -13.19 7.30 9.63
C GLY A 119 -12.42 8.24 10.56
N ILE A 120 -11.11 8.07 10.73
CA ILE A 120 -10.26 8.99 11.51
C ILE A 120 -9.90 10.18 10.61
N THR A 121 -10.85 11.12 10.49
CA THR A 121 -10.77 12.26 9.55
C THR A 121 -10.27 13.56 10.20
N ASN A 122 -10.17 13.61 11.53
CA ASN A 122 -9.50 14.71 12.20
C ASN A 122 -8.01 14.66 11.85
N ALA A 123 -7.47 15.74 11.27
CA ALA A 123 -6.08 15.76 10.83
C ALA A 123 -5.08 15.47 11.96
N THR A 124 -5.29 15.98 13.18
CA THR A 124 -4.37 15.75 14.30
C THR A 124 -4.32 14.28 14.68
N ASP A 125 -5.49 13.65 14.83
CA ASP A 125 -5.58 12.23 15.17
C ASP A 125 -5.02 11.38 14.04
N ALA A 126 -5.33 11.73 12.78
CA ALA A 126 -4.86 11.00 11.62
C ALA A 126 -3.33 11.01 11.49
N PHE A 127 -2.69 12.17 11.69
CA PHE A 127 -1.22 12.27 11.70
C PHE A 127 -0.61 11.59 12.93
N THR A 128 -1.31 11.56 14.07
CA THR A 128 -0.87 10.83 15.26
C THR A 128 -0.85 9.32 14.99
N THR A 129 -1.94 8.77 14.45
CA THR A 129 -2.02 7.37 14.04
C THR A 129 -0.94 7.04 13.00
N MET A 130 -0.80 7.85 11.96
CA MET A 130 0.21 7.63 10.92
C MET A 130 1.63 7.67 11.49
N ARG A 131 1.94 8.61 12.38
CA ARG A 131 3.26 8.71 13.04
C ARG A 131 3.60 7.45 13.82
N TRP A 132 2.68 6.94 14.63
CA TRP A 132 2.90 5.72 15.41
C TRP A 132 2.95 4.47 14.52
N ALA A 133 2.11 4.40 13.48
CA ALA A 133 2.16 3.31 12.50
C ALA A 133 3.50 3.27 11.77
N THR A 134 3.99 4.42 11.28
CA THR A 134 5.32 4.51 10.64
C THR A 134 6.44 4.09 11.58
N LYS A 135 6.42 4.56 12.83
CA LYS A 135 7.40 4.14 13.84
C LYS A 135 7.37 2.64 14.08
N THR A 136 6.16 2.05 14.16
CA THR A 136 5.97 0.60 14.30
C THR A 136 6.53 -0.16 13.10
N ALA A 137 6.19 0.26 11.88
CA ALA A 137 6.71 -0.34 10.64
C ALA A 137 8.23 -0.29 10.60
N GLU A 138 8.81 0.87 10.85
CA GLU A 138 10.26 1.03 10.82
C GLU A 138 10.98 0.28 11.95
N ALA A 139 10.37 0.17 13.14
CA ALA A 139 10.87 -0.66 14.23
C ALA A 139 10.91 -2.16 13.86
N GLY A 140 9.88 -2.65 13.19
CA GLY A 140 9.74 -4.04 12.77
C GLY A 140 10.26 -4.38 11.38
N LEU A 141 10.78 -3.39 10.63
CA LEU A 141 11.07 -3.48 9.19
C LEU A 141 9.89 -4.04 8.37
N ALA A 142 8.67 -3.64 8.72
CA ALA A 142 7.42 -4.06 8.13
C ALA A 142 6.86 -3.07 7.10
N ASP A 143 5.86 -3.52 6.36
CA ASP A 143 5.09 -2.68 5.46
C ASP A 143 4.28 -1.63 6.23
N MET A 144 4.38 -0.38 5.78
CA MET A 144 3.72 0.75 6.44
C MET A 144 2.19 0.68 6.31
N THR A 145 1.67 0.11 5.22
CA THR A 145 0.22 -0.07 5.03
C THR A 145 -0.31 -1.08 6.02
N VAL A 146 0.33 -2.26 6.11
CA VAL A 146 -0.09 -3.34 7.01
C VAL A 146 -0.06 -2.91 8.48
N THR A 147 0.99 -2.19 8.89
CA THR A 147 1.08 -1.66 10.26
C THR A 147 0.10 -0.53 10.52
N THR A 148 -0.18 0.32 9.53
CA THR A 148 -1.24 1.33 9.64
C THR A 148 -2.61 0.69 9.81
N GLU A 149 -2.94 -0.34 9.02
CA GLU A 149 -4.20 -1.09 9.16
C GLU A 149 -4.33 -1.72 10.54
N ALA A 150 -3.26 -2.34 11.05
CA ALA A 150 -3.25 -2.96 12.38
C ALA A 150 -3.45 -1.93 13.51
N LEU A 151 -2.77 -0.79 13.43
CA LEU A 151 -2.90 0.26 14.42
C LEU A 151 -4.29 0.90 14.37
N VAL A 152 -4.79 1.25 13.19
CA VAL A 152 -6.16 1.74 12.99
C VAL A 152 -7.19 0.75 13.54
N ALA A 153 -7.05 -0.54 13.23
CA ALA A 153 -7.94 -1.57 13.76
C ALA A 153 -7.91 -1.64 15.29
N SER A 154 -6.73 -1.43 15.89
CA SER A 154 -6.57 -1.38 17.35
C SER A 154 -7.29 -0.16 17.94
N LEU A 155 -7.00 1.04 17.45
CA LEU A 155 -7.64 2.29 17.91
C LEU A 155 -9.16 2.20 17.84
N LEU A 156 -9.70 1.74 16.71
CA LEU A 156 -11.14 1.65 16.49
C LEU A 156 -11.81 0.54 17.31
N SER A 157 -11.15 -0.61 17.48
CA SER A 157 -11.73 -1.71 18.29
C SER A 157 -11.85 -1.31 19.77
N TYR A 158 -10.89 -0.54 20.27
CA TYR A 158 -10.88 -0.06 21.65
C TYR A 158 -11.58 1.29 21.84
N GLY A 159 -11.97 1.95 20.75
CA GLY A 159 -12.69 3.23 20.79
C GLY A 159 -11.83 4.39 21.31
N ASP A 160 -10.50 4.30 21.18
CA ASP A 160 -9.55 5.27 21.68
C ASP A 160 -8.57 5.65 20.57
N VAL A 161 -8.63 6.91 20.13
CA VAL A 161 -7.76 7.48 19.08
C VAL A 161 -6.72 8.46 19.65
N THR A 162 -6.55 8.46 20.98
CA THR A 162 -5.56 9.33 21.64
C THR A 162 -4.14 8.94 21.29
N GLU A 163 -3.22 9.89 21.43
CA GLU A 163 -1.79 9.63 21.25
C GLU A 163 -1.27 8.59 22.24
N GLU A 164 -1.73 8.62 23.49
CA GLU A 164 -1.34 7.67 24.53
C GLU A 164 -1.74 6.24 24.17
N PHE A 165 -2.95 6.02 23.66
CA PHE A 165 -3.37 4.68 23.24
C PHE A 165 -2.69 4.23 21.95
N ALA A 166 -2.43 5.14 21.00
CA ALA A 166 -1.66 4.83 19.81
C ALA A 166 -0.22 4.39 20.14
N GLU A 167 0.43 5.05 21.10
CA GLU A 167 1.72 4.66 21.65
C GLU A 167 1.65 3.25 22.28
N ARG A 168 0.69 3.02 23.18
CA ARG A 168 0.52 1.72 23.83
C ARG A 168 0.27 0.58 22.85
N ALA A 169 -0.59 0.79 21.85
CA ALA A 169 -0.88 -0.21 20.84
C ALA A 169 0.34 -0.52 19.95
N SER A 170 1.10 0.52 19.59
CA SER A 170 2.37 0.42 18.87
C SER A 170 3.41 -0.38 19.67
N ASP A 171 3.57 -0.04 20.95
CA ASP A 171 4.50 -0.68 21.86
C ASP A 171 4.14 -2.15 22.11
N ALA A 172 2.86 -2.45 22.38
CA ALA A 172 2.37 -3.80 22.56
C ALA A 172 2.62 -4.66 21.30
N LEU A 173 2.38 -4.10 20.10
CA LEU A 173 2.61 -4.81 18.85
C LEU A 173 4.12 -5.09 18.65
N THR A 174 4.97 -4.12 18.99
CA THR A 174 6.43 -4.30 18.92
C THR A 174 6.95 -5.31 19.94
N ALA A 175 6.46 -5.25 21.18
CA ALA A 175 6.78 -6.21 22.22
C ALA A 175 6.32 -7.64 21.85
N MET A 176 5.18 -7.77 21.16
CA MET A 176 4.71 -9.07 20.66
C MET A 176 5.68 -9.68 19.65
N VAL A 177 6.29 -8.87 18.78
CA VAL A 177 7.36 -9.35 17.87
C VAL A 177 8.60 -9.75 18.66
N ALA A 178 8.97 -9.00 19.70
CA ALA A 178 10.17 -9.27 20.50
C ALA A 178 10.06 -10.57 21.31
N VAL A 179 8.88 -10.87 21.85
CA VAL A 179 8.62 -12.08 22.67
C VAL A 179 8.18 -13.27 21.81
N GLY A 180 7.37 -13.02 20.79
CA GLY A 180 6.78 -14.05 19.95
C GLY A 180 7.72 -14.65 18.91
N VAL A 181 7.15 -15.55 18.10
CA VAL A 181 7.82 -16.15 16.93
C VAL A 181 7.02 -15.78 15.67
N GLY A 182 7.45 -14.71 15.00
CA GLY A 182 6.85 -14.20 13.77
C GLY A 182 7.41 -12.84 13.38
N SER A 183 7.13 -12.39 12.14
CA SER A 183 7.48 -11.03 11.71
C SER A 183 6.42 -10.00 12.12
N MET A 184 6.81 -8.72 12.13
CA MET A 184 5.87 -7.62 12.35
C MET A 184 4.71 -7.64 11.34
N ASP A 185 4.95 -7.94 10.05
CA ASP A 185 3.89 -8.09 9.04
C ASP A 185 2.92 -9.23 9.36
N GLU A 186 3.43 -10.39 9.80
CA GLU A 186 2.60 -11.54 10.14
C GLU A 186 1.68 -11.25 11.33
N PHE A 187 2.21 -10.54 12.33
CA PHE A 187 1.44 -10.14 13.50
C PHE A 187 0.43 -9.03 13.17
N ALA A 188 0.87 -7.93 12.55
CA ALA A 188 0.02 -6.83 12.15
C ALA A 188 -1.13 -7.29 11.22
N GLY A 189 -0.85 -8.20 10.28
CA GLY A 189 -1.88 -8.79 9.42
C GLY A 189 -2.82 -9.77 10.13
N ALA A 190 -2.50 -10.23 11.36
CA ALA A 190 -3.30 -11.21 12.09
C ALA A 190 -4.25 -10.60 13.12
N VAL A 191 -3.85 -9.50 13.78
CA VAL A 191 -4.54 -8.95 14.97
C VAL A 191 -6.00 -8.55 14.71
N GLY A 192 -6.32 -8.06 13.51
CA GLY A 192 -7.69 -7.68 13.12
C GLY A 192 -8.73 -8.81 13.27
N ASN A 193 -8.30 -10.08 13.27
CA ASN A 193 -9.21 -11.23 13.41
C ASN A 193 -9.73 -11.45 14.84
N VAL A 194 -9.17 -10.76 15.83
CA VAL A 194 -9.46 -11.00 17.25
C VAL A 194 -9.73 -9.72 18.04
N LEU A 195 -9.18 -8.58 17.61
CA LEU A 195 -9.36 -7.27 18.26
C LEU A 195 -10.82 -6.94 18.63
N PRO A 196 -11.84 -7.10 17.75
CA PRO A 196 -13.22 -6.76 18.10
C PRO A 196 -13.81 -7.62 19.23
N THR A 197 -13.46 -8.92 19.27
CA THR A 197 -13.97 -9.84 20.29
C THR A 197 -13.25 -9.64 21.62
N ALA A 198 -11.95 -9.36 21.58
CA ALA A 198 -11.14 -9.07 22.76
C ALA A 198 -11.60 -7.78 23.45
N SER A 199 -11.71 -6.68 22.68
CA SER A 199 -12.21 -5.39 23.18
C SER A 199 -13.64 -5.49 23.74
N ALA A 200 -14.54 -6.23 23.09
CA ALA A 200 -15.91 -6.44 23.58
C ALA A 200 -15.97 -7.16 24.94
N LEU A 201 -14.95 -7.95 25.30
CA LEU A 201 -14.82 -8.59 26.61
C LEU A 201 -14.01 -7.75 27.62
N GLY A 202 -13.55 -6.56 27.23
CA GLY A 202 -12.67 -5.73 28.05
C GLY A 202 -11.25 -6.27 28.21
N MET A 203 -10.82 -7.20 27.34
CA MET A 203 -9.42 -7.66 27.32
C MET A 203 -8.51 -6.52 26.91
N SER A 204 -7.45 -6.25 27.66
CA SER A 204 -6.47 -5.24 27.27
C SER A 204 -5.73 -5.64 25.99
N ILE A 205 -5.21 -4.65 25.26
CA ILE A 205 -4.44 -4.94 24.04
C ILE A 205 -3.12 -5.65 24.39
N GLU A 206 -2.58 -5.35 25.57
CA GLU A 206 -1.39 -6.00 26.13
C GLU A 206 -1.62 -7.48 26.44
N GLU A 207 -2.75 -7.83 27.09
CA GLU A 207 -3.13 -9.25 27.29
C GLU A 207 -3.26 -9.97 25.94
N LEU A 208 -3.95 -9.34 24.98
CA LEU A 208 -4.20 -9.96 23.68
C LEU A 208 -2.91 -10.24 22.91
N TYR A 209 -2.02 -9.27 22.84
CA TYR A 209 -0.77 -9.37 22.08
C TYR A 209 0.26 -10.25 22.80
N GLY A 210 0.31 -10.21 24.13
CA GLY A 210 1.11 -11.14 24.94
C GLY A 210 0.66 -12.59 24.76
N ASP A 211 -0.65 -12.85 24.76
CA ASP A 211 -1.22 -14.18 24.49
C ASP A 211 -0.89 -14.68 23.08
N MET A 212 -0.98 -13.81 22.08
CA MET A 212 -0.57 -14.14 20.71
C MET A 212 0.92 -14.46 20.63
N ALA A 213 1.78 -13.68 21.28
CA ALA A 213 3.22 -13.96 21.38
C ALA A 213 3.47 -15.35 22.00
N PHE A 214 2.89 -15.64 23.16
CA PHE A 214 3.03 -16.94 23.81
C PHE A 214 2.59 -18.09 22.90
N LEU A 215 1.42 -18.00 22.26
CA LEU A 215 0.93 -19.05 21.37
C LEU A 215 1.87 -19.31 20.19
N THR A 216 2.51 -18.26 19.66
CA THR A 216 3.53 -18.42 18.61
C THR A 216 4.80 -19.11 19.08
N GLN A 217 5.26 -18.86 20.31
CA GLN A 217 6.35 -19.64 20.93
C GLN A 217 6.01 -21.14 21.02
N ARG A 218 4.71 -21.48 21.09
CA ARG A 218 4.22 -22.88 21.09
C ARG A 218 3.91 -23.43 19.70
N GLY A 219 4.43 -22.78 18.67
CA GLY A 219 4.34 -23.24 17.28
C GLY A 219 2.99 -22.98 16.62
N MET A 220 2.14 -22.13 17.21
CA MET A 220 0.93 -21.64 16.55
C MET A 220 1.22 -20.30 15.87
N GLY A 221 1.40 -20.28 14.54
CA GLY A 221 1.67 -19.03 13.82
C GLY A 221 0.61 -17.95 14.01
N ALA A 222 0.98 -16.67 13.83
CA ALA A 222 0.20 -15.49 14.21
C ALA A 222 -1.29 -15.53 13.81
N SER A 223 -1.60 -15.78 12.53
CA SER A 223 -2.99 -15.86 12.04
C SER A 223 -3.80 -16.99 12.70
N LYS A 224 -3.16 -18.14 12.99
CA LYS A 224 -3.81 -19.24 13.71
C LYS A 224 -4.04 -18.87 15.18
N SER A 225 -3.09 -18.19 15.82
CA SER A 225 -3.22 -17.69 17.19
C SER A 225 -4.38 -16.73 17.32
N ALA A 226 -4.47 -15.72 16.44
CA ALA A 226 -5.59 -14.78 16.41
C ALA A 226 -6.93 -15.50 16.22
N THR A 227 -7.02 -16.42 15.26
CA THR A 227 -8.26 -17.19 15.02
C THR A 227 -8.66 -18.07 16.21
N ALA A 228 -7.68 -18.71 16.85
CA ALA A 228 -7.90 -19.60 17.98
C ALA A 228 -8.32 -18.79 19.23
N LEU A 229 -7.66 -17.67 19.52
CA LEU A 229 -8.06 -16.74 20.58
C LEU A 229 -9.45 -16.18 20.33
N ASN A 230 -9.75 -15.69 19.12
CA ASN A 230 -11.09 -15.21 18.78
C ASN A 230 -12.16 -16.28 19.03
N SER A 231 -11.86 -17.54 18.70
CA SER A 231 -12.76 -18.66 18.97
C SER A 231 -12.95 -18.91 20.47
N ALA A 232 -11.87 -18.85 21.27
CA ALA A 232 -11.92 -19.02 22.72
C ALA A 232 -12.69 -17.90 23.41
N LEU A 233 -12.41 -16.65 23.03
CA LEU A 233 -13.08 -15.45 23.52
C LEU A 233 -14.57 -15.45 23.14
N THR A 234 -14.91 -15.88 21.92
CA THR A 234 -16.32 -16.05 21.52
C THR A 234 -17.04 -17.10 22.39
N SER A 235 -16.37 -18.20 22.75
CA SER A 235 -16.92 -19.18 23.69
C SER A 235 -17.10 -18.60 25.10
N LEU A 236 -16.20 -17.71 25.53
CA LEU A 236 -16.33 -17.00 26.81
C LEU A 236 -17.52 -16.03 26.79
N ALA A 237 -17.70 -15.27 25.70
CA ALA A 237 -18.86 -14.39 25.50
C ALA A 237 -20.18 -15.14 25.37
N LYS A 238 -20.15 -16.42 24.91
CA LYS A 238 -21.33 -17.30 24.80
C LYS A 238 -21.08 -18.63 25.53
N PRO A 239 -21.12 -18.63 26.88
CA PRO A 239 -20.72 -19.78 27.69
C PRO A 239 -21.52 -21.04 27.40
N THR A 240 -20.82 -22.17 27.30
CA THR A 240 -21.41 -23.52 27.24
C THR A 240 -22.05 -23.91 28.57
N ASN A 241 -22.84 -24.99 28.60
CA ASN A 241 -23.39 -25.51 29.86
C ASN A 241 -22.28 -25.93 30.84
N ALA A 242 -21.19 -26.52 30.35
CA ALA A 242 -20.05 -26.87 31.18
C ALA A 242 -19.35 -25.62 31.74
N MET A 243 -19.17 -24.59 30.92
CA MET A 243 -18.60 -23.32 31.38
C MET A 243 -19.50 -22.59 32.39
N LYS A 244 -20.83 -22.65 32.23
CA LYS A 244 -21.78 -22.13 33.24
C LYS A 244 -21.68 -22.89 34.57
N ALA A 245 -21.48 -24.20 34.53
CA ALA A 245 -21.23 -24.98 35.75
C ALA A 245 -19.90 -24.57 36.41
N ALA A 246 -18.84 -24.34 35.62
CA ALA A 246 -17.57 -23.80 36.12
C ALA A 246 -17.76 -22.41 36.76
N PHE A 247 -18.55 -21.52 36.16
CA PHE A 247 -18.88 -20.21 36.75
C PHE A 247 -19.56 -20.36 38.12
N GLN A 248 -20.50 -21.31 38.26
CA GLN A 248 -21.15 -21.59 39.55
C GLN A 248 -20.15 -22.09 40.60
N THR A 249 -19.26 -23.01 40.23
CA THR A 249 -18.17 -23.49 41.11
C THR A 249 -17.26 -22.36 41.55
N LEU A 250 -16.95 -21.43 40.65
CA LEU A 250 -16.13 -20.25 40.92
C LEU A 250 -16.91 -19.12 41.62
N GLY A 251 -18.22 -19.28 41.83
CA GLY A 251 -19.07 -18.29 42.50
C GLY A 251 -19.18 -16.96 41.74
N VAL A 252 -19.33 -17.02 40.41
CA VAL A 252 -19.50 -15.85 39.53
C VAL A 252 -20.72 -16.02 38.63
N VAL A 253 -21.23 -14.89 38.14
CA VAL A 253 -22.35 -14.84 37.18
C VAL A 253 -21.86 -14.19 35.90
N GLY A 254 -21.98 -14.91 34.78
CA GLY A 254 -21.56 -14.40 33.47
C GLY A 254 -20.04 -14.34 33.29
N ALA A 255 -19.63 -13.94 32.09
CA ALA A 255 -18.21 -13.77 31.77
C ALA A 255 -17.65 -12.50 32.41
N GLU A 256 -18.48 -11.46 32.51
CA GLU A 256 -18.15 -10.16 33.08
C GLU A 256 -17.75 -10.30 34.57
N GLY A 257 -18.58 -11.00 35.35
CA GLY A 257 -18.29 -11.26 36.77
C GLY A 257 -17.08 -12.18 36.98
N LEU A 258 -16.77 -13.05 36.01
CA LEU A 258 -15.55 -13.85 36.03
C LEU A 258 -14.32 -12.97 35.80
N ILE A 259 -14.34 -12.15 34.74
CA ILE A 259 -13.25 -11.23 34.37
C ILE A 259 -12.96 -10.26 35.51
N GLU A 260 -14.00 -9.66 36.10
CA GLU A 260 -13.86 -8.76 37.25
C GLU A 260 -13.23 -9.46 38.45
N LYS A 261 -13.75 -10.63 38.84
CA LYS A 261 -13.27 -11.37 40.02
C LYS A 261 -11.81 -11.81 39.91
N PHE A 262 -11.38 -12.17 38.70
CA PHE A 262 -10.03 -12.69 38.45
C PHE A 262 -9.09 -11.65 37.82
N GLY A 263 -9.47 -10.38 37.79
CA GLY A 263 -8.58 -9.26 37.46
C GLY A 263 -8.19 -9.18 35.98
N GLY A 264 -9.03 -9.65 35.06
CA GLY A 264 -8.78 -9.62 33.63
C GLY A 264 -9.21 -10.89 32.90
N VAL A 265 -9.08 -10.88 31.57
CA VAL A 265 -9.48 -12.02 30.74
C VAL A 265 -8.49 -13.17 30.93
N ASN A 266 -7.19 -12.88 31.08
CA ASN A 266 -6.20 -13.92 31.31
C ASN A 266 -6.42 -14.63 32.65
N GLY A 267 -6.71 -13.87 33.71
CA GLY A 267 -7.06 -14.42 35.02
C GLY A 267 -8.35 -15.26 34.97
N ALA A 268 -9.37 -14.79 34.24
CA ALA A 268 -10.60 -15.55 34.01
C ALA A 268 -10.36 -16.89 33.30
N LEU A 269 -9.51 -16.90 32.26
CA LEU A 269 -9.14 -18.11 31.54
C LEU A 269 -8.36 -19.09 32.45
N GLN A 270 -7.41 -18.60 33.25
CA GLN A 270 -6.69 -19.42 34.24
C GLN A 270 -7.63 -20.05 35.27
N ALA A 271 -8.57 -19.27 35.80
CA ALA A 271 -9.56 -19.76 36.75
C ALA A 271 -10.44 -20.86 36.13
N LEU A 272 -10.86 -20.70 34.87
CA LEU A 272 -11.60 -21.72 34.15
C LEU A 272 -10.79 -22.99 33.93
N ILE A 273 -9.53 -22.88 33.51
CA ILE A 273 -8.62 -24.02 33.38
C ILE A 273 -8.50 -24.76 34.72
N GLY A 274 -8.40 -24.03 35.83
CA GLY A 274 -8.34 -24.59 37.20
C GLY A 274 -9.59 -25.36 37.65
N THR A 275 -10.74 -25.19 36.98
CA THR A 275 -11.94 -26.02 37.22
C THR A 275 -11.90 -27.37 36.50
N THR A 276 -10.88 -27.61 35.68
CA THR A 276 -10.71 -28.83 34.90
C THR A 276 -9.61 -29.72 35.47
N ASP A 277 -9.53 -30.96 34.98
CA ASP A 277 -8.40 -31.87 35.22
C ASP A 277 -7.20 -31.62 34.28
N GLY A 278 -7.23 -30.53 33.49
CA GLY A 278 -6.20 -30.18 32.52
C GLY A 278 -6.19 -31.05 31.26
N THR A 279 -7.09 -32.04 31.14
CA THR A 279 -7.17 -32.88 29.94
C THR A 279 -7.77 -32.12 28.76
N GLN A 280 -7.42 -32.55 27.54
CA GLN A 280 -8.00 -31.95 26.33
C GLN A 280 -9.54 -32.04 26.31
N ALA A 281 -10.10 -33.13 26.85
CA ALA A 281 -11.53 -33.37 26.85
C ALA A 281 -12.29 -32.40 27.78
N SER A 282 -11.76 -32.16 28.99
CA SER A 282 -12.39 -31.24 29.95
C SER A 282 -12.30 -29.79 29.46
N ILE A 283 -11.17 -29.37 28.88
CA ILE A 283 -11.03 -28.05 28.26
C ILE A 283 -11.97 -27.89 27.06
N GLN A 284 -12.08 -28.90 26.18
CA GLN A 284 -13.02 -28.85 25.05
C GLN A 284 -14.49 -28.79 25.49
N ALA A 285 -14.84 -29.37 26.65
CA ALA A 285 -16.18 -29.25 27.19
C ALA A 285 -16.52 -27.79 27.55
N LEU A 286 -15.55 -27.03 28.07
CA LEU A 286 -15.70 -25.61 28.35
C LEU A 286 -15.79 -24.81 27.04
N PHE A 287 -14.84 -25.02 26.12
CA PHE A 287 -14.71 -24.28 24.87
C PHE A 287 -15.22 -25.12 23.69
N ASN A 288 -16.52 -25.00 23.37
CA ASN A 288 -17.25 -25.85 22.39
C ASN A 288 -16.64 -25.95 20.98
N ASN A 289 -15.66 -25.12 20.64
CA ASN A 289 -14.98 -25.11 19.36
C ASN A 289 -13.55 -25.59 19.53
N ILE A 290 -13.17 -26.61 18.75
CA ILE A 290 -11.83 -27.20 18.76
C ILE A 290 -10.71 -26.17 18.54
N ARG A 291 -10.97 -25.10 17.78
CA ARG A 291 -10.00 -24.01 17.56
C ARG A 291 -9.72 -23.24 18.85
N GLY A 292 -10.78 -22.83 19.55
CA GLY A 292 -10.68 -22.13 20.83
C GLY A 292 -10.04 -23.02 21.89
N ALA A 293 -10.54 -24.25 22.02
CA ALA A 293 -9.97 -25.24 22.92
C ALA A 293 -8.48 -25.50 22.65
N ARG A 294 -8.01 -25.41 21.40
CA ARG A 294 -6.58 -25.60 21.07
C ARG A 294 -5.69 -24.52 21.69
N ALA A 295 -6.08 -23.24 21.63
CA ALA A 295 -5.33 -22.18 22.29
C ALA A 295 -5.32 -22.38 23.81
N ILE A 296 -6.50 -22.63 24.40
CA ILE A 296 -6.62 -22.86 25.84
C ILE A 296 -5.82 -24.09 26.31
N ASN A 297 -5.75 -25.14 25.50
CA ASN A 297 -4.91 -26.30 25.79
C ASN A 297 -3.41 -25.98 25.79
N LEU A 298 -2.94 -25.01 25.02
CA LEU A 298 -1.53 -24.60 25.05
C LEU A 298 -1.21 -23.80 26.30
N PHE A 299 -2.12 -22.93 26.74
CA PHE A 299 -2.01 -22.24 28.03
C PHE A 299 -2.04 -23.24 29.19
N ALA A 300 -3.02 -24.16 29.21
CA ALA A 300 -3.19 -25.12 30.30
C ALA A 300 -2.02 -26.11 30.46
N LYS A 301 -1.35 -26.46 29.36
CA LYS A 301 -0.19 -27.35 29.38
C LYS A 301 1.05 -26.74 30.02
N ASP A 302 1.12 -25.41 30.06
CA ASP A 302 2.28 -24.68 30.59
C ASP A 302 1.85 -23.29 31.07
N ILE A 303 1.10 -23.29 32.17
CA ILE A 303 0.60 -22.06 32.81
C ILE A 303 1.76 -21.22 33.32
N ASP A 304 2.80 -21.85 33.87
CA ASP A 304 3.99 -21.15 34.36
C ASP A 304 4.70 -20.44 33.21
N GLY A 305 4.95 -21.14 32.10
CA GLY A 305 5.54 -20.51 30.91
C GLY A 305 4.66 -19.43 30.28
N TRP A 306 3.33 -19.51 30.41
CA TRP A 306 2.44 -18.44 29.98
C TRP A 306 2.61 -17.19 30.84
N ASN A 307 2.62 -17.36 32.16
CA ASN A 307 2.84 -16.27 33.11
C ASN A 307 4.23 -15.65 32.93
N ASP A 308 5.27 -16.45 32.73
CA ASP A 308 6.63 -15.99 32.47
C ASP A 308 6.71 -15.20 31.16
N SER A 309 6.08 -15.68 30.09
CA SER A 309 6.02 -14.96 28.80
C SER A 309 5.27 -13.63 28.91
N MET A 310 4.19 -13.58 29.69
CA MET A 310 3.47 -12.33 29.97
C MET A 310 4.31 -11.36 30.80
N ALA A 311 5.07 -11.87 31.78
CA ALA A 311 5.98 -11.04 32.56
C ALA A 311 7.08 -10.45 31.69
N GLU A 312 7.72 -11.25 30.83
CA GLU A 312 8.72 -10.80 29.86
C GLU A 312 8.12 -9.74 28.92
N PHE A 313 6.95 -10.01 28.35
CA PHE A 313 6.23 -9.07 27.48
C PHE A 313 6.01 -7.71 28.18
N ASN A 314 5.51 -7.72 29.41
CA ASN A 314 5.30 -6.51 30.21
C ASN A 314 6.61 -5.76 30.52
N THR A 315 7.75 -6.45 30.68
CA THR A 315 9.04 -5.78 30.91
C THR A 315 9.56 -5.04 29.67
N LEU A 316 9.16 -5.49 28.48
CA LEU A 316 9.61 -4.92 27.21
C LEU A 316 8.68 -3.83 26.68
N LEU A 317 7.50 -3.66 27.29
CA LEU A 317 6.36 -2.93 26.75
C LEU A 317 6.64 -1.44 26.63
N ASP A 318 6.92 -0.76 27.74
CA ASP A 318 7.08 0.70 27.78
C ASP A 318 8.19 1.15 26.83
N GLY A 319 7.87 1.89 25.76
CA GLY A 319 8.81 2.42 24.78
C GLY A 319 9.43 1.37 23.85
N ALA A 320 8.82 0.18 23.71
CA ALA A 320 9.28 -0.89 22.83
C ALA A 320 9.53 -0.40 21.40
N THR A 321 8.53 0.30 20.83
CA THR A 321 8.61 0.81 19.46
C THR A 321 9.72 1.82 19.33
N MET A 322 9.79 2.81 20.23
CA MET A 322 10.80 3.86 20.13
C MET A 322 12.22 3.31 20.21
N ARG A 323 12.50 2.36 21.13
CA ARG A 323 13.81 1.71 21.22
C ARG A 323 14.18 0.98 19.92
N ALA A 324 13.26 0.17 19.39
CA ALA A 324 13.51 -0.59 18.17
C ALA A 324 13.65 0.32 16.95
N TRP A 325 12.80 1.34 16.84
CA TRP A 325 12.85 2.35 15.80
C TRP A 325 14.19 3.11 15.78
N GLU A 326 14.65 3.56 16.94
CA GLU A 326 15.93 4.25 17.08
C GLU A 326 17.11 3.36 16.71
N GLU A 327 17.08 2.07 17.09
CA GLU A 327 18.12 1.11 16.72
C GLU A 327 18.15 0.88 15.21
N GLN A 328 16.99 0.67 14.58
CA GLN A 328 16.88 0.50 13.13
C GLN A 328 17.33 1.76 12.37
N GLY A 329 17.06 2.95 12.93
CA GLY A 329 17.48 4.23 12.39
C GLY A 329 19.00 4.44 12.33
N LYS A 330 19.79 3.70 13.12
CA LYS A 330 21.26 3.79 13.08
C LYS A 330 21.87 3.13 11.83
N SER A 331 21.12 2.23 11.19
CA SER A 331 21.59 1.46 10.04
C SER A 331 21.92 2.33 8.82
N PHE A 332 22.85 1.89 7.97
CA PHE A 332 23.11 2.54 6.68
C PHE A 332 21.88 2.48 5.77
N ALA A 333 21.13 1.36 5.82
CA ALA A 333 19.88 1.21 5.09
C ALA A 333 18.89 2.34 5.45
N ALA A 334 18.71 2.66 6.73
CA ALA A 334 17.85 3.77 7.14
C ALA A 334 18.26 5.11 6.53
N LYS A 335 19.55 5.41 6.52
CA LYS A 335 20.08 6.65 5.93
C LYS A 335 19.87 6.69 4.42
N TRP A 336 20.02 5.54 3.75
CA TRP A 336 19.74 5.41 2.33
C TRP A 336 18.26 5.62 2.04
N ASP A 337 17.38 4.97 2.80
CA ASP A 337 15.93 5.10 2.68
C ASP A 337 15.51 6.57 2.83
N LEU A 338 15.96 7.25 3.90
CA LEU A 338 15.68 8.68 4.13
C LEU A 338 16.18 9.57 2.99
N MET A 339 17.35 9.28 2.43
CA MET A 339 17.84 10.00 1.24
C MET A 339 16.91 9.78 0.05
N THR A 340 16.47 8.54 -0.20
CA THR A 340 15.52 8.24 -1.29
C THR A 340 14.16 8.90 -1.07
N SER A 341 13.64 8.93 0.15
CA SER A 341 12.42 9.67 0.51
C SER A 341 12.56 11.17 0.27
N ALA A 342 13.71 11.76 0.63
CA ALA A 342 13.97 13.17 0.38
C ALA A 342 14.00 13.48 -1.13
N LEU A 343 14.61 12.60 -1.95
CA LEU A 343 14.62 12.69 -3.40
C LEU A 343 13.23 12.50 -4.00
N GLN A 344 12.45 11.53 -3.52
CA GLN A 344 11.07 11.31 -3.95
C GLN A 344 10.22 12.55 -3.67
N GLY A 345 10.32 13.15 -2.49
CA GLY A 345 9.58 14.37 -2.20
C GLY A 345 10.04 15.61 -2.99
N ALA A 346 11.33 15.70 -3.33
CA ALA A 346 11.81 16.71 -4.27
C ALA A 346 11.24 16.47 -5.67
N ALA A 347 11.20 15.21 -6.12
CA ALA A 347 10.63 14.81 -7.39
C ALA A 347 9.12 15.09 -7.45
N ILE A 348 8.37 14.82 -6.37
CA ILE A 348 6.96 15.19 -6.22
C ILE A 348 6.81 16.71 -6.33
N THR A 349 7.59 17.48 -5.57
CA THR A 349 7.54 18.96 -5.61
C THR A 349 7.75 19.51 -7.02
N ILE A 350 8.71 18.94 -7.77
CA ILE A 350 8.97 19.32 -9.16
C ILE A 350 7.81 18.87 -10.06
N GLY A 351 7.39 17.62 -9.94
CA GLY A 351 6.33 17.01 -10.73
C GLY A 351 4.99 17.73 -10.56
N THR A 352 4.60 18.11 -9.35
CA THR A 352 3.35 18.87 -9.08
C THR A 352 3.33 20.21 -9.80
N LYS A 353 4.50 20.87 -9.98
CA LYS A 353 4.60 22.09 -10.80
C LYS A 353 4.51 21.81 -12.31
N LEU A 354 4.90 20.60 -12.74
CA LEU A 354 4.83 20.16 -14.13
C LEU A 354 3.45 19.60 -14.51
N LEU A 355 2.71 19.02 -13.57
CA LEU A 355 1.41 18.39 -13.81
C LEU A 355 0.42 19.32 -14.55
N PRO A 356 0.21 20.59 -14.14
CA PRO A 356 -0.70 21.50 -14.86
C PRO A 356 -0.27 21.81 -16.30
N VAL A 357 1.03 21.74 -16.59
CA VAL A 357 1.58 21.97 -17.94
C VAL A 357 1.39 20.74 -18.83
N ILE A 358 1.48 19.54 -18.24
CA ILE A 358 1.40 18.26 -18.95
C ILE A 358 -0.05 17.78 -19.13
N ALA A 359 -0.94 18.06 -18.18
CA ALA A 359 -2.33 17.58 -18.21
C ALA A 359 -3.10 17.97 -19.49
N PRO A 360 -3.03 19.21 -20.02
CA PRO A 360 -3.67 19.57 -21.29
C PRO A 360 -3.10 18.79 -22.48
N LEU A 361 -1.80 18.48 -22.47
CA LEU A 361 -1.14 17.70 -23.53
C LEU A 361 -1.63 16.25 -23.53
N ILE A 362 -1.74 15.63 -22.34
CA ILE A 362 -2.32 14.29 -22.20
C ILE A 362 -3.78 14.28 -22.68
N GLY A 363 -4.57 15.28 -22.29
CA GLY A 363 -5.95 15.43 -22.75
C GLY A 363 -6.06 15.58 -24.28
N GLY A 364 -5.15 16.33 -24.90
CA GLY A 364 -5.07 16.49 -26.36
C GLY A 364 -4.70 15.20 -27.08
N ILE A 365 -3.72 14.44 -26.56
CA ILE A 365 -3.34 13.12 -27.09
C ILE A 365 -4.51 12.15 -27.00
N ALA A 366 -5.20 12.10 -25.86
CA ALA A 366 -6.36 11.23 -25.67
C ALA A 366 -7.49 11.55 -26.67
N LYS A 367 -7.79 12.84 -26.88
CA LYS A 367 -8.76 13.29 -27.90
C LYS A 367 -8.34 12.87 -29.31
N PHE A 368 -7.08 13.11 -29.68
CA PHE A 368 -6.54 12.71 -30.97
C PHE A 368 -6.66 11.20 -31.23
N PHE A 369 -6.33 10.36 -30.26
CA PHE A 369 -6.50 8.91 -30.39
C PHE A 369 -7.97 8.49 -30.49
N ASN A 370 -8.87 9.13 -29.74
CA ASN A 370 -10.31 8.88 -29.84
C ASN A 370 -10.89 9.30 -31.20
N GLU A 371 -10.40 10.40 -31.77
CA GLU A 371 -10.80 10.90 -33.09
C GLU A 371 -10.21 10.06 -34.23
N ILE A 372 -8.95 9.63 -34.14
CA ILE A 372 -8.35 8.73 -35.14
C ILE A 372 -9.00 7.34 -35.11
N SER A 373 -9.31 6.82 -33.92
CA SER A 373 -10.02 5.55 -33.78
C SER A 373 -11.43 5.59 -34.39
N SER A 374 -11.99 6.78 -34.64
CA SER A 374 -13.34 6.96 -35.19
C SER A 374 -13.38 7.37 -36.67
N LEU A 375 -12.25 7.76 -37.30
CA LEU A 375 -12.31 8.46 -38.61
C LEU A 375 -11.74 7.76 -39.86
N ASN A 376 -10.73 6.88 -39.85
CA ASN A 376 -10.30 6.19 -41.09
C ASN A 376 -9.25 5.06 -40.86
N PRO A 377 -9.36 3.88 -41.51
CA PRO A 377 -8.33 2.85 -41.49
C PRO A 377 -6.94 3.24 -42.04
N GLU A 378 -6.79 4.28 -42.86
CA GLU A 378 -5.46 4.74 -43.31
C GLU A 378 -4.72 5.57 -42.23
N LEU A 379 -5.47 6.29 -41.36
CA LEU A 379 -4.92 7.02 -40.20
C LEU A 379 -4.60 6.11 -39.01
N LEU A 380 -5.15 4.89 -38.98
CA LEU A 380 -4.73 3.85 -38.04
C LEU A 380 -3.23 3.55 -38.17
N THR A 381 -2.63 3.66 -39.36
CA THR A 381 -1.18 3.42 -39.53
C THR A 381 -0.35 4.47 -38.80
N LEU A 382 -0.75 5.74 -38.86
CA LEU A 382 -0.14 6.81 -38.09
C LEU A 382 -0.41 6.63 -36.59
N GLY A 383 -1.64 6.24 -36.22
CA GLY A 383 -2.02 5.88 -34.86
C GLY A 383 -1.21 4.70 -34.30
N ILE A 384 -0.90 3.69 -35.10
CA ILE A 384 -0.08 2.52 -34.74
C ILE A 384 1.39 2.91 -34.62
N VAL A 385 1.90 3.81 -35.46
CA VAL A 385 3.27 4.34 -35.33
C VAL A 385 3.39 5.20 -34.06
N ILE A 386 2.43 6.08 -33.79
CA ILE A 386 2.41 6.91 -32.58
C ILE A 386 2.20 6.03 -31.34
N ALA A 387 1.26 5.09 -31.37
CA ALA A 387 1.04 4.13 -30.28
C ALA A 387 2.26 3.21 -30.09
N GLY A 388 2.96 2.84 -31.16
CA GLY A 388 4.20 2.09 -31.10
C GLY A 388 5.34 2.87 -30.46
N VAL A 389 5.49 4.16 -30.78
CA VAL A 389 6.47 5.04 -30.13
C VAL A 389 6.08 5.33 -28.68
N VAL A 390 4.81 5.63 -28.38
CA VAL A 390 4.29 5.84 -27.03
C VAL A 390 4.37 4.56 -26.18
N ALA A 391 4.18 3.38 -26.77
CA ALA A 391 4.38 2.10 -26.07
C ALA A 391 5.87 1.78 -25.86
N ALA A 392 6.74 2.19 -26.80
CA ALA A 392 8.18 1.97 -26.69
C ALA A 392 8.87 2.92 -25.71
N THR A 393 8.40 4.17 -25.57
CA THR A 393 9.00 5.17 -24.67
C THR A 393 8.14 5.47 -23.44
N GLY A 394 6.84 5.17 -23.45
CA GLY A 394 5.88 5.64 -22.44
C GLY A 394 5.29 7.03 -22.79
N PRO A 395 4.05 7.35 -22.36
CA PRO A 395 3.37 8.60 -22.69
C PRO A 395 4.12 9.86 -22.22
N LEU A 396 4.72 9.81 -21.02
CA LEU A 396 5.44 10.95 -20.42
C LEU A 396 6.77 11.25 -21.13
N LEU A 397 7.51 10.20 -21.51
CA LEU A 397 8.77 10.35 -22.23
C LEU A 397 8.54 10.82 -23.67
N TRP A 398 7.41 10.47 -24.29
CA TRP A 398 7.02 10.99 -25.60
C TRP A 398 6.67 12.49 -25.57
N ILE A 399 5.93 12.95 -24.55
CA ILE A 399 5.62 14.37 -24.35
C ILE A 399 6.90 15.19 -24.18
N PHE A 400 7.83 14.74 -23.35
CA PHE A 400 9.09 15.44 -23.18
C PHE A 400 10.01 15.36 -24.41
N ALA A 401 10.07 14.22 -25.11
CA ALA A 401 10.87 14.08 -26.34
C ALA A 401 10.33 14.93 -27.49
N SER A 402 9.00 15.13 -27.57
CA SER A 402 8.37 15.98 -28.58
C SER A 402 8.61 17.47 -28.33
N LEU A 403 8.78 17.92 -27.08
CA LEU A 403 9.20 19.29 -26.75
C LEU A 403 10.64 19.64 -27.18
N LEU A 404 11.47 18.63 -27.47
CA LEU A 404 12.91 18.80 -27.70
C LEU A 404 13.36 18.49 -29.14
N ASN A 405 12.45 18.09 -30.03
CA ASN A 405 12.76 17.68 -31.41
C ASN A 405 11.90 18.47 -32.43
N PRO A 406 12.42 18.88 -33.61
CA PRO A 406 11.69 19.73 -34.57
C PRO A 406 10.36 19.15 -35.05
N VAL A 407 10.23 17.82 -35.09
CA VAL A 407 8.98 17.12 -35.43
C VAL A 407 7.89 17.35 -34.38
N GLY A 408 8.26 17.43 -33.10
CA GLY A 408 7.31 17.72 -32.02
C GLY A 408 6.98 19.21 -31.88
N LEU A 409 7.84 20.12 -32.36
CA LEU A 409 7.49 21.54 -32.54
C LEU A 409 6.47 21.76 -33.67
N VAL A 410 6.56 21.00 -34.77
CA VAL A 410 5.61 21.04 -35.89
C VAL A 410 4.25 20.45 -35.48
N LEU A 411 4.22 19.40 -34.67
CA LEU A 411 2.96 18.86 -34.15
C LEU A 411 2.41 19.64 -32.95
N GLY A 412 3.26 20.21 -32.10
CA GLY A 412 2.84 21.12 -31.03
C GLY A 412 2.19 22.39 -31.58
N SER A 413 2.64 22.86 -32.75
CA SER A 413 1.95 23.93 -33.49
C SER A 413 0.65 23.45 -34.15
N ILE A 414 0.56 22.22 -34.65
CA ILE A 414 -0.71 21.63 -35.15
C ILE A 414 -1.75 21.43 -34.04
N ILE A 415 -1.32 20.97 -32.85
CA ILE A 415 -2.20 20.81 -31.66
C ILE A 415 -2.62 22.16 -31.10
N ALA A 416 -1.70 23.15 -31.06
CA ALA A 416 -2.05 24.53 -30.67
C ALA A 416 -3.01 25.20 -31.67
N LEU A 417 -2.95 24.84 -32.95
CA LEU A 417 -3.88 25.30 -33.99
C LEU A 417 -5.23 24.58 -33.99
N GLY A 418 -5.33 23.38 -33.39
CA GLY A 418 -6.59 22.64 -33.22
C GLY A 418 -7.29 22.89 -31.88
N ALA A 419 -6.60 23.51 -30.92
CA ALA A 419 -7.14 23.92 -29.61
C ALA A 419 -7.58 25.39 -29.55
N ALA A 420 -7.26 26.18 -30.59
CA ALA A 420 -7.87 27.48 -30.88
C ALA A 420 -9.07 27.29 -31.80
#